data_AF-A0A497FDE0-F1
#
_entry.id   AF-A0A497FDE0-F1
#
_cell.length_a   1.000
_cell.length_b   1.000
_cell.length_c   1.000
_cell.angle_alpha   90.00
_cell.angle_beta   90.00
_cell.angle_gamma   90.00
#
_symmetry.space_group_name_H-M   'P 1'
#
loop_
_entity.id
_entity.type
_entity.pdbx_description
1 polymer ?
#
loop_
_entity_poly.entity_id
_entity_poly.type
_entity_poly.pdbx_seq_one_letter_code
_entity_poly.pdbx_strand_id
1 'polypeptide(L)'
;MRYLQRYLYYYGDERYIVGTWLRSLLYYKDSSLSSYEVSLMSQVAYSDLLNYLLVKWGILRRQRGSGDPLLLLSERLNYELRTRPMKLYKLIDDWLDFWLVKWRQRVKLVFSESELESASLKELISEVEPVISRLDDLVTKLYRALLPKLIDVLEICFTNVVLDGLIKTEIKRMLDEAGLRSVSVESKVKYIRRHKAVLYRRLVNRIRELPKLSVPLVILRVDRSILVGSDVKPLLYT
;
A
#
# COMPACT_ATOMS: atom_id res chain seq x y z
N MET A 1 0.95 -6.37 -7.35
CA MET A 1 -0.06 -5.73 -8.24
C MET A 1 -1.42 -6.43 -8.33
N ARG A 2 -1.55 -7.77 -8.21
CA ARG A 2 -2.85 -8.46 -8.40
C ARG A 2 -3.94 -8.08 -7.37
N TYR A 3 -3.57 -7.71 -6.15
CA TYR A 3 -4.54 -7.26 -5.13
C TYR A 3 -5.12 -5.87 -5.48
N LEU A 4 -4.30 -4.96 -6.04
CA LEU A 4 -4.70 -3.63 -6.50
C LEU A 4 -5.64 -3.70 -7.72
N GLN A 5 -5.40 -4.62 -8.66
CA GLN A 5 -6.28 -4.79 -9.84
C GLN A 5 -7.71 -5.20 -9.45
N ARG A 6 -7.90 -5.91 -8.34
CA ARG A 6 -9.25 -6.25 -7.83
C ARG A 6 -10.04 -5.05 -7.30
N TYR A 7 -9.37 -3.99 -6.80
CA TYR A 7 -10.06 -2.78 -6.33
C TYR A 7 -10.74 -2.01 -7.47
N LEU A 8 -10.29 -2.17 -8.71
CA LEU A 8 -10.79 -1.37 -9.84
C LEU A 8 -12.10 -1.91 -10.42
N TYR A 9 -12.48 -3.15 -10.12
CA TYR A 9 -13.63 -3.81 -10.77
C TYR A 9 -14.99 -3.50 -10.12
N TYR A 10 -15.00 -2.97 -8.89
CA TYR A 10 -16.22 -2.82 -8.08
C TYR A 10 -16.65 -1.37 -7.81
N TYR A 11 -15.87 -0.36 -8.22
CA TYR A 11 -15.99 1.01 -7.70
C TYR A 11 -16.08 2.05 -8.83
N GLY A 12 -17.30 2.33 -9.30
CA GLY A 12 -17.55 3.33 -10.36
C GLY A 12 -17.80 4.72 -9.79
N ASP A 13 -18.97 4.91 -9.19
CA ASP A 13 -19.45 6.22 -8.73
C ASP A 13 -18.75 6.68 -7.45
N GLU A 14 -18.51 5.77 -6.52
CA GLU A 14 -17.89 6.10 -5.24
C GLU A 14 -16.44 6.55 -5.40
N ARG A 15 -15.72 5.97 -6.38
CA ARG A 15 -14.36 6.37 -6.72
C ARG A 15 -14.33 7.79 -7.27
N TYR A 16 -15.30 8.14 -8.11
CA TYR A 16 -15.42 9.48 -8.65
C TYR A 16 -15.72 10.52 -7.56
N ILE A 17 -16.71 10.24 -6.70
CA ILE A 17 -17.12 11.16 -5.62
C ILE A 17 -15.99 11.35 -4.61
N VAL A 18 -15.48 10.25 -4.03
CA VAL A 18 -14.42 10.31 -3.01
C VAL A 18 -13.13 10.84 -3.61
N GLY A 19 -12.79 10.46 -4.84
CA GLY A 19 -11.62 11.00 -5.54
C GLY A 19 -11.72 12.51 -5.76
N THR A 20 -12.91 13.03 -6.05
CA THR A 20 -13.15 14.48 -6.16
C THR A 20 -13.00 15.16 -4.81
N TRP A 21 -13.56 14.59 -3.74
CA TRP A 21 -13.36 15.12 -2.39
C TRP A 21 -11.89 15.18 -1.99
N LEU A 22 -11.13 14.11 -2.23
CA LEU A 22 -9.70 14.05 -1.93
C LEU A 22 -8.92 15.12 -2.70
N ARG A 23 -9.20 15.33 -4.00
CA ARG A 23 -8.55 16.39 -4.77
C ARG A 23 -8.85 17.78 -4.22
N SER A 24 -10.11 18.07 -3.92
CA SER A 24 -10.51 19.36 -3.34
C SER A 24 -9.88 19.60 -1.96
N LEU A 25 -9.87 18.57 -1.11
CA LEU A 25 -9.26 18.64 0.22
C LEU A 25 -7.75 18.82 0.15
N LEU A 26 -7.06 18.11 -0.75
CA LEU A 26 -5.62 18.28 -0.96
C LEU A 26 -5.28 19.69 -1.39
N TYR A 27 -6.02 20.23 -2.37
CA TYR A 27 -5.82 21.60 -2.84
C TYR A 27 -6.10 22.64 -1.74
N TYR A 28 -7.14 22.41 -0.93
CA TYR A 28 -7.47 23.28 0.20
C TYR A 28 -6.40 23.25 1.30
N LYS A 29 -5.88 22.06 1.63
CA LYS A 29 -4.87 21.88 2.68
C LYS A 29 -3.48 22.32 2.25
N ASP A 30 -3.18 22.29 0.95
CA ASP A 30 -1.90 22.72 0.40
C ASP A 30 -2.11 23.28 -1.02
N SER A 31 -2.34 24.59 -1.09
CA SER A 31 -2.57 25.30 -2.34
C SER A 31 -1.31 25.45 -3.20
N SER A 32 -0.14 25.02 -2.69
CA SER A 32 1.11 25.03 -3.44
C SER A 32 1.28 23.82 -4.36
N LEU A 33 0.47 22.77 -4.15
CA LEU A 33 0.52 21.55 -4.95
C LEU A 33 0.10 21.83 -6.40
N SER A 34 0.90 21.33 -7.35
CA SER A 34 0.52 21.30 -8.76
C SER A 34 -0.68 20.38 -9.01
N SER A 35 -1.39 20.60 -10.13
CA SER A 35 -2.50 19.73 -10.55
C SER A 35 -2.08 18.25 -10.68
N TYR A 36 -0.83 18.01 -11.09
CA TYR A 36 -0.24 16.68 -11.17
C TYR A 36 -0.03 16.06 -9.79
N GLU A 37 0.57 16.79 -8.84
CA GLU A 37 0.77 16.32 -7.47
C GLU A 37 -0.56 16.01 -6.81
N VAL A 38 -1.55 16.90 -6.97
CA VAL A 38 -2.92 16.65 -6.48
C VAL A 38 -3.51 15.37 -7.10
N SER A 39 -3.33 15.16 -8.41
CA SER A 39 -3.80 13.95 -9.08
C SER A 39 -3.11 12.70 -8.54
N LEU A 40 -1.78 12.68 -8.48
CA LEU A 40 -0.98 11.56 -7.98
C LEU A 40 -1.32 11.25 -6.51
N MET A 41 -1.27 12.27 -5.64
CA MET A 41 -1.57 12.14 -4.22
C MET A 41 -3.00 11.67 -4.00
N SER A 42 -3.98 12.16 -4.77
CA SER A 42 -5.37 11.72 -4.64
C SER A 42 -5.56 10.25 -4.99
N GLN A 43 -4.82 9.72 -5.97
CA GLN A 43 -4.89 8.30 -6.35
C GLN A 43 -4.29 7.41 -5.26
N VAL A 44 -3.14 7.80 -4.70
CA VAL A 44 -2.50 7.07 -3.59
C VAL A 44 -3.36 7.16 -2.34
N ALA A 45 -3.80 8.35 -1.98
CA ALA A 45 -4.68 8.59 -0.83
C ALA A 45 -5.98 7.80 -0.95
N TYR A 46 -6.58 7.72 -2.14
CA TYR A 46 -7.78 6.88 -2.33
C TYR A 46 -7.50 5.40 -2.03
N SER A 47 -6.40 4.85 -2.55
CA SER A 47 -6.01 3.46 -2.25
C SER A 47 -5.77 3.24 -0.75
N ASP A 48 -5.07 4.15 -0.09
CA ASP A 48 -4.79 4.06 1.35
C ASP A 48 -6.04 4.25 2.20
N LEU A 49 -6.94 5.14 1.79
CA LEU A 49 -8.21 5.37 2.44
C LEU A 49 -9.06 4.10 2.43
N LEU A 50 -9.15 3.39 1.30
CA LEU A 50 -9.88 2.11 1.25
C LEU A 50 -9.31 1.10 2.24
N ASN A 51 -7.99 1.02 2.35
CA ASN A 51 -7.31 0.16 3.33
C ASN A 51 -7.58 0.59 4.78
N TYR A 52 -7.57 1.89 5.04
CA TYR A 52 -7.92 2.45 6.34
C TYR A 52 -9.38 2.12 6.71
N LEU A 53 -10.32 2.29 5.78
CA LEU A 53 -11.75 2.01 6.00
C LEU A 53 -12.03 0.52 6.22
N LEU A 54 -11.33 -0.37 5.50
CA LEU A 54 -11.37 -1.82 5.74
C LEU A 54 -11.07 -2.18 7.20
N VAL A 55 -10.10 -1.49 7.81
CA VAL A 55 -9.70 -1.70 9.20
C VAL A 55 -10.65 -0.97 10.16
N LYS A 56 -10.93 0.32 9.92
CA LYS A 56 -11.75 1.18 10.78
C LYS A 56 -13.17 0.67 10.95
N TRP A 57 -13.77 0.15 9.87
CA TRP A 57 -15.11 -0.44 9.93
C TRP A 57 -15.12 -1.90 10.40
N GLY A 58 -13.95 -2.44 10.75
CA GLY A 58 -13.80 -3.79 11.27
C GLY A 58 -14.05 -4.89 10.23
N ILE A 59 -14.04 -4.57 8.93
CA ILE A 59 -14.31 -5.54 7.86
C ILE A 59 -13.26 -6.66 7.88
N LEU A 60 -11.98 -6.31 8.06
CA LEU A 60 -10.91 -7.31 8.16
C LEU A 60 -10.84 -8.01 9.52
N ARG A 61 -11.41 -7.41 10.59
CA ARG A 61 -11.40 -7.97 11.95
C ARG A 61 -12.55 -8.95 12.18
N ARG A 62 -13.67 -8.80 11.45
CA ARG A 62 -14.84 -9.69 11.52
C ARG A 62 -14.57 -10.96 10.69
N GLN A 63 -13.81 -11.91 11.25
CA GLN A 63 -13.55 -13.22 10.64
C GLN A 63 -14.78 -14.16 10.55
N ARG A 64 -15.99 -13.69 10.85
CA ARG A 64 -17.20 -14.55 10.95
C ARG A 64 -18.07 -14.58 9.69
N GLY A 65 -17.75 -13.82 8.65
CA GLY A 65 -18.51 -13.82 7.38
C GLY A 65 -17.67 -14.38 6.24
N SER A 66 -18.28 -15.20 5.38
CA SER A 66 -17.71 -15.73 4.13
C SER A 66 -17.67 -14.71 2.99
N GLY A 67 -18.06 -13.45 3.22
CA GLY A 67 -18.12 -12.39 2.21
C GLY A 67 -16.74 -11.86 1.81
N ASP A 68 -16.59 -11.49 0.54
CA ASP A 68 -15.39 -10.80 0.05
C ASP A 68 -15.25 -9.44 0.76
N PRO A 69 -14.14 -9.17 1.49
CA PRO A 69 -13.91 -7.89 2.16
C PRO A 69 -14.07 -6.67 1.25
N LEU A 70 -13.74 -6.80 -0.03
CA LEU A 70 -13.84 -5.69 -0.98
C LEU A 70 -15.29 -5.40 -1.37
N LEU A 71 -16.14 -6.41 -1.44
CA LEU A 71 -17.57 -6.23 -1.67
C LEU A 71 -18.21 -5.53 -0.46
N LEU A 72 -17.93 -6.03 0.75
CA LEU A 72 -18.42 -5.44 1.99
C LEU A 72 -17.97 -3.98 2.18
N LEU A 73 -16.75 -3.65 1.72
CA LEU A 73 -16.25 -2.28 1.73
C LEU A 73 -17.04 -1.40 0.76
N SER A 74 -17.28 -1.87 -0.48
CA SER A 74 -18.03 -1.10 -1.49
C SER A 74 -19.46 -0.86 -1.02
N GLU A 75 -20.15 -1.90 -0.54
CA GLU A 75 -21.52 -1.78 0.00
C GLU A 75 -21.58 -0.77 1.14
N ARG A 76 -20.62 -0.85 2.09
CA ARG A 76 -20.59 0.08 3.22
C ARG A 76 -20.28 1.50 2.79
N LEU A 77 -19.32 1.69 1.88
CA LEU A 77 -18.94 3.00 1.38
C LEU A 77 -20.11 3.67 0.64
N ASN A 78 -20.79 2.92 -0.22
CA ASN A 78 -21.99 3.38 -0.92
C ASN A 78 -23.12 3.75 0.05
N TYR A 79 -23.34 2.96 1.11
CA TYR A 79 -24.29 3.28 2.16
C TYR A 79 -23.95 4.61 2.86
N GLU A 80 -22.69 4.81 3.26
CA GLU A 80 -22.27 6.06 3.94
C GLU A 80 -22.37 7.27 3.01
N LEU A 81 -22.03 7.13 1.72
CA LEU A 81 -22.20 8.18 0.71
C LEU A 81 -23.66 8.61 0.55
N ARG A 82 -24.61 7.65 0.54
CA ARG A 82 -26.03 7.94 0.35
C ARG A 82 -26.71 8.47 1.62
N THR A 83 -26.33 7.94 2.78
CA THR A 83 -27.07 8.19 4.03
C THR A 83 -26.44 9.26 4.92
N ARG A 84 -25.11 9.37 4.92
CA ARG A 84 -24.36 10.25 5.83
C ARG A 84 -23.12 10.86 5.16
N PRO A 85 -23.25 11.46 3.96
CA PRO A 85 -22.10 11.94 3.18
C PRO A 85 -21.23 12.94 3.95
N MET A 86 -21.83 13.84 4.74
CA MET A 86 -21.08 14.83 5.52
C MET A 86 -20.24 14.20 6.65
N LYS A 87 -20.73 13.11 7.24
CA LYS A 87 -19.97 12.36 8.25
C LYS A 87 -18.79 11.63 7.63
N LEU A 88 -18.99 11.05 6.44
CA LEU A 88 -17.92 10.41 5.68
C LEU A 88 -16.89 11.44 5.21
N TYR A 89 -17.33 12.59 4.69
CA TYR A 89 -16.46 13.70 4.29
C TYR A 89 -15.57 14.15 5.44
N LYS A 90 -16.16 14.44 6.61
CA LYS A 90 -15.39 14.84 7.81
C LYS A 90 -14.39 13.76 8.23
N LEU A 91 -14.77 12.49 8.16
CA LEU A 91 -13.86 11.38 8.45
C LEU A 91 -12.66 11.36 7.50
N ILE A 92 -12.89 11.62 6.21
CA ILE A 92 -11.84 11.66 5.18
C ILE A 92 -10.94 12.88 5.39
N ASP A 93 -11.52 14.04 5.71
CA ASP A 93 -10.81 15.27 6.01
C ASP A 93 -9.85 15.09 7.20
N ASP A 94 -10.39 14.62 8.34
CA ASP A 94 -9.60 14.34 9.55
C ASP A 94 -8.49 13.30 9.27
N TRP A 95 -8.81 12.25 8.49
CA TRP A 95 -7.84 11.21 8.13
C TRP A 95 -6.73 11.74 7.22
N LEU A 96 -7.08 12.63 6.28
CA LEU A 96 -6.15 13.17 5.30
C LEU A 96 -5.05 14.00 5.97
N ASP A 97 -5.34 14.68 7.08
CA ASP A 97 -4.32 15.40 7.86
C ASP A 97 -3.21 14.48 8.35
N PHE A 98 -3.57 13.33 8.94
CA PHE A 98 -2.59 12.33 9.34
C PHE A 98 -1.88 11.70 8.14
N TRP A 99 -2.61 11.47 7.05
CA TRP A 99 -2.05 10.89 5.85
C TRP A 99 -1.01 11.82 5.21
N LEU A 100 -1.24 13.14 5.18
CA LEU A 100 -0.30 14.15 4.67
C LEU A 100 0.99 14.20 5.49
N VAL A 101 0.90 14.10 6.82
CA VAL A 101 2.09 13.97 7.68
C VAL A 101 2.90 12.75 7.29
N LYS A 102 2.24 11.60 7.08
CA LYS A 102 2.92 10.36 6.69
C LYS A 102 3.46 10.40 5.26
N TRP A 103 2.76 11.02 4.33
CA TRP A 103 3.25 11.27 2.97
C TRP A 103 4.59 12.01 3.02
N ARG A 104 4.65 13.14 3.74
CA ARG A 104 5.87 13.94 3.89
C ARG A 104 7.02 13.18 4.57
N GLN A 105 6.71 12.26 5.49
CA GLN A 105 7.72 11.42 6.15
C GLN A 105 8.23 10.26 5.29
N ARG A 106 7.36 9.65 4.48
CA ARG A 106 7.64 8.36 3.83
C ARG A 106 8.01 8.48 2.36
N VAL A 107 7.64 9.57 1.70
CA VAL A 107 7.77 9.71 0.25
C VAL A 107 8.94 10.63 -0.09
N LYS A 108 9.91 10.09 -0.83
CA LYS A 108 10.93 10.87 -1.51
C LYS A 108 10.63 10.90 -3.01
N LEU A 109 10.43 12.08 -3.58
CA LEU A 109 10.32 12.25 -5.02
C LEU A 109 11.73 12.29 -5.62
N VAL A 110 11.97 11.48 -6.64
CA VAL A 110 13.23 11.43 -7.39
C VAL A 110 12.95 11.67 -8.87
N PHE A 111 13.88 12.36 -9.54
CA PHE A 111 13.67 12.87 -10.90
C PHE A 111 14.69 12.31 -11.90
N SER A 112 15.66 11.49 -11.47
CA SER A 112 16.63 10.84 -12.35
C SER A 112 16.75 9.35 -12.06
N GLU A 113 17.03 8.57 -13.11
CA GLU A 113 17.19 7.11 -13.05
C GLU A 113 18.41 6.70 -12.20
N SER A 114 19.46 7.51 -12.20
CA SER A 114 20.65 7.31 -11.37
C SER A 114 20.39 7.34 -9.87
N GLU A 115 19.31 7.99 -9.40
CA GLU A 115 18.94 8.00 -7.97
C GLU A 115 18.13 6.77 -7.55
N LEU A 116 17.64 5.98 -8.51
CA LEU A 116 16.79 4.79 -8.28
C LEU A 116 17.58 3.48 -8.33
N GLU A 117 18.70 3.44 -9.04
CA GLU A 117 19.47 2.22 -9.24
C GLU A 117 20.35 1.88 -8.02
N SER A 118 19.72 1.40 -6.94
CA SER A 118 20.46 0.56 -6.00
C SER A 118 20.49 -0.88 -6.52
N ALA A 119 21.69 -1.44 -6.71
CA ALA A 119 21.87 -2.84 -7.10
C ALA A 119 21.06 -3.80 -6.20
N SER A 120 20.87 -3.43 -4.93
CA SER A 120 20.07 -4.16 -3.94
C SER A 120 18.59 -4.29 -4.26
N LEU A 121 17.95 -3.31 -4.92
CA LEU A 121 16.53 -3.38 -5.29
C LEU A 121 16.30 -4.30 -6.49
N LYS A 122 17.16 -4.19 -7.52
CA LYS A 122 17.09 -5.09 -8.69
C LYS A 122 17.34 -6.55 -8.29
N GLU A 123 18.28 -6.78 -7.37
CA GLU A 123 18.56 -8.11 -6.82
C GLU A 123 17.39 -8.65 -5.97
N LEU A 124 16.77 -7.80 -5.14
CA LEU A 124 15.59 -8.17 -4.36
C LEU A 124 14.44 -8.64 -5.27
N ILE A 125 14.15 -7.88 -6.34
CA ILE A 125 13.07 -8.19 -7.27
C ILE A 125 13.39 -9.50 -8.02
N SER A 126 14.58 -9.64 -8.61
CA SER A 126 14.90 -10.80 -9.44
C SER A 126 14.93 -12.11 -8.64
N GLU A 127 15.38 -12.07 -7.38
CA GLU A 127 15.50 -13.27 -6.55
C GLU A 127 14.17 -13.69 -5.91
N VAL A 128 13.37 -12.72 -5.44
CA VAL A 128 12.22 -13.00 -4.56
C VAL A 128 10.90 -13.05 -5.31
N GLU A 129 10.75 -12.31 -6.41
CA GLU A 129 9.49 -12.28 -7.18
C GLU A 129 9.03 -13.67 -7.67
N PRO A 130 9.92 -14.56 -8.17
CA PRO A 130 9.53 -15.92 -8.55
C PRO A 130 8.97 -16.73 -7.36
N VAL A 131 9.49 -16.51 -6.15
CA VAL A 131 9.02 -17.17 -4.92
C VAL A 131 7.67 -16.61 -4.50
N ILE A 132 7.52 -15.28 -4.51
CA ILE A 132 6.29 -14.57 -4.12
C ILE A 132 5.11 -15.00 -5.00
N SER A 133 5.31 -15.08 -6.32
CA SER A 133 4.25 -15.47 -7.26
C SER A 133 3.67 -16.87 -7.00
N ARG A 134 4.43 -17.76 -6.37
CA ARG A 134 3.99 -19.11 -5.98
C ARG A 134 3.44 -19.19 -4.54
N LEU A 135 3.43 -18.05 -3.86
CA LEU A 135 2.93 -17.87 -2.50
C LEU A 135 1.72 -16.92 -2.45
N ASP A 136 1.05 -16.66 -3.58
CA ASP A 136 -0.08 -15.71 -3.69
C ASP A 136 -1.15 -15.90 -2.59
N ASP A 137 -1.48 -17.15 -2.23
CA ASP A 137 -2.43 -17.47 -1.16
C ASP A 137 -1.92 -17.07 0.24
N LEU A 138 -0.64 -17.32 0.52
CA LEU A 138 0.01 -16.95 1.77
C LEU A 138 0.19 -15.44 1.87
N VAL A 139 0.66 -14.80 0.80
CA VAL A 139 0.84 -13.34 0.71
C VAL A 139 -0.49 -12.65 0.94
N THR A 140 -1.57 -13.09 0.28
CA THR A 140 -2.92 -12.56 0.51
C THR A 140 -3.36 -12.67 1.98
N LYS A 141 -3.09 -13.81 2.64
CA LYS A 141 -3.38 -13.99 4.07
C LYS A 141 -2.53 -13.08 4.96
N LEU A 142 -1.24 -12.90 4.63
CA LEU A 142 -0.34 -11.99 5.34
C LEU A 142 -0.83 -10.54 5.21
N TYR A 143 -1.17 -10.08 4.01
CA TYR A 143 -1.72 -8.73 3.81
C TYR A 143 -2.95 -8.48 4.70
N ARG A 144 -3.92 -9.41 4.69
CA ARG A 144 -5.13 -9.30 5.53
C ARG A 144 -4.82 -9.28 7.03
N ALA A 145 -3.82 -10.03 7.47
CA ALA A 145 -3.43 -10.10 8.87
C ALA A 145 -2.55 -8.92 9.34
N LEU A 146 -1.75 -8.35 8.44
CA LEU A 146 -0.76 -7.32 8.75
C LEU A 146 -1.30 -5.90 8.52
N LEU A 147 -2.23 -5.71 7.57
CA LEU A 147 -2.80 -4.39 7.31
C LEU A 147 -3.43 -3.74 8.55
N PRO A 148 -4.24 -4.43 9.37
CA PRO A 148 -4.75 -3.86 10.61
C PRO A 148 -3.62 -3.38 11.54
N LYS A 149 -2.53 -4.14 11.63
CA LYS A 149 -1.39 -3.79 12.50
C LYS A 149 -0.63 -2.58 11.99
N LEU A 150 -0.53 -2.43 10.67
CA LEU A 150 0.10 -1.27 10.05
C LEU A 150 -0.71 0.00 10.32
N ILE A 151 -2.03 -0.07 10.17
CA ILE A 151 -2.94 1.03 10.49
C ILE A 151 -2.91 1.34 12.01
N ASP A 152 -2.85 0.33 12.87
CA ASP A 152 -2.78 0.51 14.33
C ASP A 152 -1.53 1.28 14.79
N VAL A 153 -0.43 1.23 14.03
CA VAL A 153 0.79 2.03 14.28
C VAL A 153 0.83 3.35 13.49
N LEU A 154 -0.31 3.76 12.93
CA LEU A 154 -0.48 4.98 12.13
C LEU A 154 0.37 5.04 10.85
N GLU A 155 0.84 3.91 10.35
CA GLU A 155 1.47 3.83 9.03
C GLU A 155 0.38 3.69 7.97
N ILE A 156 -0.27 4.82 7.66
CA ILE A 156 -1.46 4.89 6.81
C ILE A 156 -1.18 5.37 5.38
N CYS A 157 0.07 5.69 5.05
CA CYS A 157 0.48 6.13 3.72
C CYS A 157 1.25 5.01 3.00
N PHE A 158 0.95 4.80 1.71
CA PHE A 158 1.53 3.76 0.87
C PHE A 158 1.43 2.35 1.47
N THR A 159 0.32 2.08 2.15
CA THR A 159 0.10 0.85 2.93
C THR A 159 0.40 -0.43 2.12
N ASN A 160 -0.04 -0.47 0.86
CA ASN A 160 0.21 -1.60 -0.03
C ASN A 160 1.71 -1.76 -0.38
N VAL A 161 2.40 -0.66 -0.70
CA VAL A 161 3.83 -0.68 -1.07
C VAL A 161 4.69 -1.04 0.14
N VAL A 162 4.39 -0.46 1.30
CA VAL A 162 5.10 -0.76 2.55
C VAL A 162 4.96 -2.23 2.92
N LEU A 163 3.75 -2.81 2.86
CA LEU A 163 3.56 -4.24 3.12
C LEU A 163 4.28 -5.12 2.09
N ASP A 164 4.23 -4.77 0.80
CA ASP A 164 4.92 -5.51 -0.25
C ASP A 164 6.43 -5.58 0.01
N GLY A 165 7.03 -4.41 0.25
CA GLY A 165 8.47 -4.28 0.52
C GLY A 165 8.89 -5.02 1.78
N LEU A 166 8.08 -4.93 2.86
CA LEU A 166 8.33 -5.67 4.10
C LEU A 166 8.32 -7.19 3.87
N ILE A 167 7.29 -7.71 3.18
CA ILE A 167 7.14 -9.14 2.89
C ILE A 167 8.31 -9.63 2.03
N LYS A 168 8.61 -8.95 0.93
CA LYS A 168 9.71 -9.30 0.02
C LYS A 168 11.05 -9.32 0.75
N THR A 169 11.36 -8.25 1.49
CA THR A 169 12.61 -8.13 2.22
C THR A 169 12.73 -9.18 3.32
N GLU A 170 11.64 -9.49 4.02
CA GLU A 170 11.67 -10.52 5.07
C GLU A 170 11.85 -11.92 4.51
N ILE A 171 11.19 -12.24 3.39
CA ILE A 171 11.38 -13.51 2.69
C ILE A 171 12.82 -13.63 2.22
N LYS A 172 13.39 -12.58 1.60
CA LYS A 172 14.80 -12.58 1.20
C LYS A 172 15.70 -12.89 2.39
N ARG A 173 15.53 -12.16 3.49
CA ARG A 173 16.35 -12.33 4.70
C ARG A 173 16.26 -13.76 5.25
N MET A 174 15.06 -14.33 5.31
CA MET A 174 14.86 -15.71 5.77
C MET A 174 15.53 -16.75 4.86
N LEU A 175 15.55 -16.52 3.55
CA LEU A 175 16.23 -17.40 2.60
C LEU A 175 17.75 -17.27 2.69
N ASP A 176 18.25 -16.05 2.86
CA ASP A 176 19.67 -15.73 3.07
C ASP A 176 20.21 -16.40 4.34
N GLU A 177 19.52 -16.22 5.47
CA GLU A 177 19.87 -16.84 6.76
C GLU A 177 19.86 -18.37 6.71
N ALA A 178 19.03 -18.95 5.83
CA ALA A 178 18.94 -20.39 5.64
C ALA A 178 19.95 -20.94 4.61
N GLY A 179 20.76 -20.08 3.99
CA GLY A 179 21.70 -20.49 2.93
C GLY A 179 21.02 -20.95 1.64
N LEU A 180 19.78 -20.52 1.37
CA LEU A 180 18.95 -21.03 0.27
C LEU A 180 19.03 -20.21 -1.03
N ARG A 181 19.95 -19.25 -1.16
CA ARG A 181 20.05 -18.35 -2.33
C ARG A 181 20.11 -19.08 -3.67
N SER A 182 20.98 -20.09 -3.78
CA SER A 182 21.23 -20.82 -5.03
C SER A 182 20.36 -22.08 -5.20
N VAL A 183 19.31 -22.22 -4.38
CA VAL A 183 18.43 -23.39 -4.40
C VAL A 183 17.20 -23.12 -5.28
N SER A 184 16.59 -24.18 -5.81
CA SER A 184 15.38 -24.09 -6.64
C SER A 184 14.25 -23.31 -5.97
N VAL A 185 13.43 -22.65 -6.80
CA VAL A 185 12.27 -21.87 -6.35
C VAL A 185 11.31 -22.74 -5.54
N GLU A 186 11.11 -23.99 -5.92
CA GLU A 186 10.25 -24.96 -5.22
C GLU A 186 10.70 -25.18 -3.78
N SER A 187 12.01 -25.30 -3.56
CA SER A 187 12.59 -25.50 -2.23
C SER A 187 12.45 -24.24 -1.38
N LYS A 188 12.70 -23.05 -1.97
CA LYS A 188 12.47 -21.74 -1.32
C LYS A 188 11.00 -21.60 -0.89
N VAL A 189 10.06 -21.91 -1.78
CA VAL A 189 8.61 -21.89 -1.50
C VAL A 189 8.24 -22.86 -0.36
N LYS A 190 8.73 -24.11 -0.40
CA LYS A 190 8.49 -25.11 0.65
C LYS A 190 9.02 -24.64 2.00
N TYR A 191 10.21 -24.06 2.01
CA TYR A 191 10.83 -23.50 3.22
C TYR A 191 9.97 -22.38 3.83
N ILE A 192 9.55 -21.39 3.03
CA ILE A 192 8.71 -20.29 3.50
C ILE A 192 7.36 -20.79 4.02
N ARG A 193 6.71 -21.74 3.32
CA ARG A 193 5.44 -22.33 3.79
C ARG A 193 5.60 -23.04 5.14
N ARG A 194 6.70 -23.78 5.33
CA ARG A 194 7.00 -24.48 6.59
C ARG A 194 7.25 -23.49 7.75
N HIS A 195 7.81 -22.31 7.46
CA HIS A 195 8.17 -21.30 8.45
C HIS A 195 7.24 -20.08 8.47
N LYS A 196 6.01 -20.20 7.94
CA LYS A 196 5.03 -19.09 7.83
C LYS A 196 4.74 -18.36 9.14
N ALA A 197 4.75 -19.07 10.28
CA ALA A 197 4.53 -18.48 11.60
C ALA A 197 5.71 -17.59 12.03
N VAL A 198 6.95 -18.01 11.70
CA VAL A 198 8.16 -17.22 11.94
C VAL A 198 8.14 -15.97 11.06
N LEU A 199 7.84 -16.11 9.78
CA LEU A 199 7.68 -14.99 8.84
C LEU A 199 6.68 -13.96 9.37
N TYR A 200 5.48 -14.41 9.75
CA TYR A 200 4.46 -13.52 10.30
C TYR A 200 4.95 -12.80 11.56
N ARG A 201 5.55 -13.50 12.52
CA ARG A 201 6.07 -12.88 13.76
C ARG A 201 7.13 -11.81 13.46
N ARG A 202 8.06 -12.09 12.54
CA ARG A 202 9.10 -11.12 12.14
C ARG A 202 8.50 -9.89 11.48
N LEU A 203 7.51 -10.07 10.60
CA LEU A 203 6.78 -8.95 9.97
C LEU A 203 6.04 -8.10 10.99
N VAL A 204 5.36 -8.71 11.97
CA VAL A 204 4.69 -7.97 13.06
C VAL A 204 5.69 -7.12 13.85
N ASN A 205 6.86 -7.67 14.15
CA ASN A 205 7.90 -6.92 14.87
C ASN A 205 8.42 -5.75 14.05
N ARG A 206 8.69 -5.94 12.75
CA ARG A 206 9.12 -4.85 11.87
C ARG A 206 8.08 -3.74 11.74
N ILE A 207 6.79 -4.09 11.65
CA ILE A 207 5.70 -3.10 11.60
C ILE A 207 5.73 -2.21 12.86
N ARG A 208 5.97 -2.79 14.05
CA ARG A 208 6.05 -2.03 15.31
C ARG A 208 7.23 -1.06 15.37
N GLU A 209 8.28 -1.32 14.58
CA GLU A 209 9.48 -0.48 14.52
C GLU A 209 9.35 0.65 13.50
N LEU A 210 8.44 0.54 12.51
CA LEU A 210 8.29 1.53 11.45
C LEU A 210 8.14 2.97 11.97
N PRO A 211 7.30 3.27 12.99
CA PRO A 211 7.13 4.66 13.43
C PRO A 211 8.41 5.31 13.94
N LYS A 212 9.42 4.50 14.34
CA LYS A 212 10.72 4.98 14.82
C LYS A 212 11.70 5.31 13.69
N LEU A 213 11.42 4.86 12.47
CA LEU A 213 12.27 5.09 11.31
C LEU A 213 12.02 6.50 10.77
N SER A 214 13.08 7.32 10.74
CA SER A 214 13.09 8.67 10.17
C SER A 214 13.38 8.70 8.66
N VAL A 215 13.60 7.53 8.04
CA VAL A 215 13.91 7.42 6.62
C VAL A 215 12.65 7.29 5.75
N PRO A 216 12.65 7.87 4.53
CA PRO A 216 11.64 7.59 3.53
C PRO A 216 11.57 6.09 3.25
N LEU A 217 10.35 5.57 3.12
CA LEU A 217 10.10 4.16 2.81
C LEU A 217 9.67 3.94 1.36
N VAL A 218 9.30 5.02 0.67
CA VAL A 218 8.82 5.00 -0.70
C VAL A 218 9.56 6.05 -1.49
N ILE A 219 10.14 5.63 -2.60
CA ILE A 219 10.78 6.51 -3.56
C ILE A 219 9.90 6.54 -4.81
N LEU A 220 9.38 7.71 -5.15
CA LEU A 220 8.53 7.90 -6.32
C LEU A 220 9.32 8.59 -7.42
N ARG A 221 9.43 7.93 -8.58
CA ARG A 221 9.96 8.57 -9.78
C ARG A 221 8.90 9.48 -10.39
N VAL A 222 9.23 10.75 -10.56
CA VAL A 222 8.44 11.68 -11.36
C VAL A 222 9.22 11.99 -12.63
N ASP A 223 8.63 11.71 -13.78
CA ASP A 223 9.22 12.08 -15.06
C ASP A 223 9.09 13.60 -15.23
N ARG A 224 10.21 14.29 -15.49
CA ARG A 224 10.24 15.76 -15.63
C ARG A 224 9.39 16.26 -16.82
N SER A 225 9.16 15.41 -17.82
CA SER A 225 8.27 15.74 -18.95
C SER A 225 6.82 15.98 -18.51
N ILE A 226 6.42 15.42 -17.35
CA ILE A 226 5.05 15.53 -16.83
C ILE A 226 4.76 16.91 -16.21
N LEU A 227 5.79 17.63 -15.76
CA LEU A 227 5.66 19.04 -15.34
C LEU A 227 5.40 19.98 -16.55
N VAL A 228 5.57 19.46 -17.77
CA VAL A 228 5.33 20.13 -19.04
C VAL A 228 4.18 19.42 -19.78
N GLY A 229 3.02 19.29 -19.11
CA GLY A 229 1.71 19.18 -19.75
C GLY A 229 1.50 18.10 -20.82
N SER A 230 2.03 16.87 -20.65
CA SER A 230 1.65 15.76 -21.53
C SER A 230 1.41 14.45 -20.77
N ASP A 231 0.27 13.83 -21.10
CA ASP A 231 -0.30 12.62 -20.50
C ASP A 231 0.64 11.41 -20.56
N VAL A 232 1.10 10.87 -19.43
CA VAL A 232 1.60 9.47 -19.38
C VAL A 232 1.42 8.80 -18.00
N LYS A 233 1.15 7.48 -18.06
CA LYS A 233 0.87 6.51 -17.00
C LYS A 233 1.91 6.46 -15.86
N PRO A 234 1.48 6.35 -14.58
CA PRO A 234 2.37 6.10 -13.46
C PRO A 234 2.99 4.69 -13.57
N LEU A 235 4.32 4.63 -13.64
CA LEU A 235 5.07 3.41 -13.39
C LEU A 235 5.32 3.29 -11.89
N LEU A 236 4.43 2.57 -11.21
CA LEU A 236 4.65 2.11 -9.84
C LEU A 236 5.69 0.99 -9.88
N TYR A 237 6.95 1.32 -9.62
CA TYR A 237 7.98 0.31 -9.37
C TYR A 237 7.90 -0.11 -7.90
N THR A 238 7.36 -1.30 -7.66
CA THR A 238 7.43 -2.05 -6.38
C THR A 238 8.68 -2.89 -6.33
#